data_AF-A0A963NM04-F1
#
_entry.id   AF-A0A963NM04-F1
#
_cell.length_a   1.000
_cell.length_b   1.000
_cell.length_c   1.000
_cell.angle_alpha   90.00
_cell.angle_beta   90.00
_cell.angle_gamma   90.00
#
_symmetry.space_group_name_H-M   'P 1'
#
loop_
_entity.id
_entity.type
_entity.pdbx_description
1 polymer ?
#
loop_
_entity_poly.entity_id
_entity_poly.type
_entity_poly.pdbx_seq_one_letter_code
_entity_poly.pdbx_strand_id
1 'polypeptide(L)'
;MLVWEDDRSSTASMPAGPMPALQSLPVAARAVARAANPAPVTGHASRASQRRVDVADKRIINGRTDVNQLVPFKYKWAWEKYLATCANHWMPQEVAMARDIALWKDPNGLTEDERRIVKRNLGFFVTADSLAANNIVLGTYRHITAPECRQFLLRQAFEEAIHTHAYQYIVESLGLDEAEIFNAYHEIESIRDKDEFLIPFIDTIMDPSFRTGTPEADCKLLESLIVFACLMEGLFFYVGFAQILALGRQNKMTGAAEQYQY
;
A
#
# COMPACT_ATOMS: atom_id res chain seq x y z
N MET A 1 10.06 23.93 -10.65
CA MET A 1 11.34 23.91 -11.38
C MET A 1 12.37 24.40 -10.39
N LEU A 2 13.01 23.48 -9.67
CA LEU A 2 13.96 23.81 -8.61
C LEU A 2 15.36 23.71 -9.21
N VAL A 3 16.08 24.82 -9.21
CA VAL A 3 17.46 24.95 -9.67
C VAL A 3 18.35 24.86 -8.43
N TRP A 4 19.35 24.00 -8.46
CA TRP A 4 20.37 23.87 -7.43
C TRP A 4 21.57 24.73 -7.85
N GLU A 5 21.93 25.72 -7.03
CA GLU A 5 23.14 26.52 -7.24
C GLU A 5 24.34 25.84 -6.55
N ASP A 6 25.38 25.56 -7.34
CA ASP A 6 26.68 25.04 -6.88
C ASP A 6 27.45 26.12 -6.15
N ASP A 7 27.72 25.91 -4.87
CA ASP A 7 28.55 26.81 -4.07
C ASP A 7 30.05 26.47 -4.25
N ARG A 8 30.81 27.41 -4.79
CA ARG A 8 32.27 27.36 -4.96
C ARG A 8 32.94 28.29 -3.95
N SER A 9 33.67 27.73 -2.99
CA SER A 9 34.84 28.35 -2.34
C SER A 9 35.51 27.25 -1.48
N SER A 10 36.80 27.19 -1.18
CA SER A 10 38.03 27.89 -1.57
C SER A 10 39.20 26.98 -1.15
N THR A 11 40.35 27.16 -1.79
CA THR A 11 41.58 26.39 -1.62
C THR A 11 42.38 26.73 -0.35
N ALA A 12 42.91 25.72 0.35
CA ALA A 12 44.09 25.85 1.22
C ALA A 12 44.92 24.55 1.20
N SER A 13 46.22 24.69 0.95
CA SER A 13 47.22 23.62 0.78
C SER A 13 47.87 23.18 2.09
N MET A 14 48.20 21.89 2.24
CA MET A 14 49.14 21.35 3.25
C MET A 14 50.10 20.34 2.61
N PRO A 15 51.34 20.18 3.12
CA PRO A 15 52.47 19.63 2.37
C PRO A 15 52.56 18.09 2.35
N ALA A 16 53.23 17.59 1.33
CA ALA A 16 53.35 16.18 0.96
C ALA A 16 54.42 15.41 1.76
N GLY A 17 54.06 14.21 2.22
CA GLY A 17 54.98 13.14 2.64
C GLY A 17 54.81 11.89 1.75
N PRO A 18 55.86 11.07 1.54
CA PRO A 18 55.86 10.07 0.47
C PRO A 18 55.06 8.81 0.84
N MET A 19 54.17 8.36 -0.06
CA MET A 19 53.54 7.04 0.00
C MET A 19 54.38 5.99 -0.75
N PRO A 20 54.43 4.73 -0.28
CA PRO A 20 55.18 3.66 -0.93
C PRO A 20 54.45 3.11 -2.17
N ALA A 21 55.24 2.80 -3.21
CA ALA A 21 54.76 2.27 -4.48
C ALA A 21 54.30 0.80 -4.34
N LEU A 22 53.04 0.53 -4.71
CA LEU A 22 52.50 -0.82 -4.87
C LEU A 22 52.84 -1.34 -6.27
N GLN A 23 53.60 -2.43 -6.30
CA GLN A 23 54.03 -3.16 -7.50
C GLN A 23 52.86 -3.88 -8.19
N SER A 24 52.84 -3.85 -9.52
CA SER A 24 51.91 -4.59 -10.35
C SER A 24 52.32 -6.07 -10.48
N LEU A 25 51.36 -6.98 -10.27
CA LEU A 25 51.51 -8.42 -10.52
C LEU A 25 50.59 -8.86 -11.69
N PRO A 26 50.97 -9.91 -12.45
CA PRO A 26 50.38 -10.20 -13.76
C PRO A 26 49.05 -10.95 -13.64
N VAL A 27 48.10 -10.59 -14.51
CA VAL A 27 46.79 -11.24 -14.62
C VAL A 27 46.93 -12.55 -15.41
N ALA A 28 46.76 -13.69 -14.72
CA ALA A 28 46.60 -14.99 -15.35
C ALA A 28 45.18 -15.12 -15.93
N ALA A 29 45.08 -15.38 -17.24
CA ALA A 29 43.82 -15.59 -17.95
C ALA A 29 43.12 -16.87 -17.44
N ARG A 30 41.99 -16.70 -16.76
CA ARG A 30 41.08 -17.80 -16.40
C ARG A 30 39.83 -17.68 -17.28
N ALA A 31 39.61 -18.69 -18.12
CA ALA A 31 38.46 -18.78 -19.00
C ALA A 31 37.16 -18.73 -18.19
N VAL A 32 36.34 -17.70 -18.44
CA VAL A 32 35.00 -17.59 -17.87
C VAL A 32 34.06 -18.45 -18.70
N ALA A 33 33.53 -19.51 -18.10
CA ALA A 33 32.43 -20.28 -18.66
C ALA A 33 31.24 -19.35 -18.90
N ARG A 34 30.73 -19.37 -20.14
CA ARG A 34 29.62 -18.54 -20.61
C ARG A 34 28.35 -18.89 -19.82
N ALA A 35 28.03 -18.09 -18.81
CA ALA A 35 26.75 -18.19 -18.12
C ALA A 35 25.63 -18.00 -19.14
N ALA A 36 24.71 -18.95 -19.21
CA ALA A 36 23.54 -18.87 -20.06
C ALA A 36 22.73 -17.63 -19.68
N ASN A 37 22.40 -16.79 -20.67
CA ASN A 37 21.53 -15.64 -20.48
C ASN A 37 20.21 -16.10 -19.83
N PRO A 38 19.74 -15.45 -18.75
CA PRO A 38 18.37 -15.67 -18.31
C PRO A 38 17.44 -15.25 -19.45
N ALA A 39 16.47 -16.11 -19.77
CA ALA A 39 15.47 -15.84 -20.79
C ALA A 39 14.78 -14.50 -20.49
N PRO A 40 14.51 -13.66 -21.51
CA PRO A 40 13.79 -12.43 -21.29
C PRO A 40 12.39 -12.77 -20.76
N VAL A 41 12.04 -12.23 -19.60
CA VAL A 41 10.65 -12.16 -19.14
C VAL A 41 9.90 -11.42 -20.24
N THR A 42 9.10 -12.14 -21.03
CA THR A 42 8.27 -11.56 -22.09
C THR A 42 7.10 -10.83 -21.44
N GLY A 43 7.39 -9.68 -20.84
CA GLY A 43 6.40 -8.68 -20.52
C GLY A 43 5.69 -8.29 -21.82
N HIS A 44 4.36 -8.27 -21.78
CA HIS A 44 3.52 -7.83 -22.89
C HIS A 44 3.67 -6.31 -23.09
N ALA A 45 4.86 -5.85 -23.47
CA ALA A 45 5.02 -4.61 -24.20
C ALA A 45 4.40 -4.85 -25.58
N SER A 46 3.07 -4.75 -25.65
CA SER A 46 2.37 -4.43 -26.89
C SER A 46 3.21 -3.36 -27.57
N ARG A 47 3.63 -3.63 -28.82
CA ARG A 47 4.45 -2.73 -29.63
C ARG A 47 3.66 -1.43 -29.73
N ALA A 48 3.91 -0.51 -28.78
CA ALA A 48 3.11 0.68 -28.62
C ALA A 48 3.17 1.40 -29.96
N SER A 49 2.00 1.66 -30.56
CA SER A 49 1.93 2.42 -31.79
C SER A 49 2.73 3.71 -31.57
N GLN A 50 3.63 4.05 -32.49
CA GLN A 50 4.36 5.33 -32.43
C GLN A 50 3.42 6.55 -32.58
N ARG A 51 2.11 6.32 -32.74
CA ARG A 51 1.06 7.34 -32.78
C ARG A 51 0.74 7.84 -31.37
N ARG A 52 0.43 9.13 -31.25
CA ARG A 52 -0.16 9.74 -30.05
C ARG A 52 -1.42 8.99 -29.61
N VAL A 53 -1.63 8.88 -28.29
CA VAL A 53 -2.80 8.22 -27.71
C VAL A 53 -4.07 8.99 -28.03
N ASP A 54 -5.09 8.28 -28.53
CA ASP A 54 -6.44 8.81 -28.69
C ASP A 54 -7.26 8.54 -27.43
N VAL A 55 -8.01 9.53 -26.96
CA VAL A 55 -8.89 9.39 -25.80
C VAL A 55 -9.96 8.32 -26.03
N ALA A 56 -10.44 8.16 -27.27
CA ALA A 56 -11.49 7.19 -27.59
C ALA A 56 -11.03 5.74 -27.37
N ASP A 57 -9.73 5.47 -27.52
CA ASP A 57 -9.15 4.12 -27.50
C ASP A 57 -8.85 3.60 -26.10
N LYS A 58 -8.73 4.47 -25.08
CA LYS A 58 -8.47 4.05 -23.69
C LYS A 58 -9.58 3.13 -23.16
N ARG A 59 -9.21 2.10 -22.40
CA ARG A 59 -10.13 1.17 -21.71
C ARG A 59 -9.62 0.89 -20.29
N ILE A 60 -10.53 0.72 -19.33
CA ILE A 60 -10.18 0.40 -17.93
C ILE A 60 -9.49 -0.96 -17.85
N ILE A 61 -9.98 -1.97 -18.57
CA ILE A 61 -9.35 -3.28 -18.72
C ILE A 61 -9.16 -3.60 -20.20
N ASN A 62 -8.23 -4.50 -20.53
CA ASN A 62 -8.00 -5.00 -21.88
C ASN A 62 -7.68 -3.90 -22.94
N GLY A 63 -7.24 -2.72 -22.48
CA GLY A 63 -6.82 -1.61 -23.32
C GLY A 63 -5.47 -1.87 -24.00
N ARG A 64 -5.32 -1.35 -25.23
CA ARG A 64 -4.09 -1.50 -26.03
C ARG A 64 -3.33 -0.18 -26.25
N THR A 65 -3.84 0.92 -25.70
CA THR A 65 -3.19 2.23 -25.74
C THR A 65 -1.91 2.23 -24.90
N ASP A 66 -0.98 3.12 -25.22
CA ASP A 66 0.24 3.31 -24.42
C ASP A 66 -0.13 3.77 -23.00
N VAL A 67 -0.04 2.86 -22.04
CA VAL A 67 -0.37 3.08 -20.63
C VAL A 67 0.66 3.94 -19.90
N ASN A 68 1.79 4.27 -20.52
CA ASN A 68 2.77 5.18 -19.94
C ASN A 68 2.40 6.65 -20.18
N GLN A 69 1.51 6.93 -21.14
CA GLN A 69 1.03 8.28 -21.43
C GLN A 69 -0.23 8.61 -20.63
N LEU A 70 -0.05 9.44 -19.60
CA LEU A 70 -1.14 9.84 -18.71
C LEU A 70 -2.28 10.59 -19.47
N VAL A 71 -1.91 11.48 -20.39
CA VAL A 71 -2.85 12.30 -21.16
C VAL A 71 -3.08 11.76 -22.57
N PRO A 72 -4.24 12.04 -23.20
CA PRO A 72 -5.39 12.77 -22.69
C PRO A 72 -6.23 11.95 -21.69
N PHE A 73 -6.87 12.61 -20.71
CA PHE A 73 -7.74 11.94 -19.73
C PHE A 73 -9.07 11.49 -20.34
N LYS A 74 -9.41 10.20 -20.22
CA LYS A 74 -10.73 9.65 -20.52
C LYS A 74 -11.57 9.55 -19.24
N TYR A 75 -11.00 8.99 -18.18
CA TYR A 75 -11.69 8.74 -16.92
C TYR A 75 -11.41 9.85 -15.91
N LYS A 76 -12.03 11.02 -16.14
CA LYS A 76 -11.81 12.22 -15.31
C LYS A 76 -12.11 11.99 -13.83
N TRP A 77 -13.11 11.16 -13.52
CA TRP A 77 -13.44 10.78 -12.15
C TRP A 77 -12.24 10.17 -11.40
N ALA A 78 -11.37 9.42 -12.08
CA ALA A 78 -10.21 8.79 -11.45
C ALA A 78 -9.16 9.84 -11.10
N TRP A 79 -8.97 10.82 -11.99
CA TRP A 79 -8.09 11.95 -11.75
C TRP A 79 -8.61 12.84 -10.61
N GLU A 80 -9.91 13.11 -10.57
CA GLU A 80 -10.55 13.87 -9.48
C GLU A 80 -10.38 13.14 -8.14
N LYS A 81 -10.55 11.82 -8.11
CA LYS A 81 -10.31 11.01 -6.91
C LYS A 81 -8.86 11.04 -6.46
N TYR A 82 -7.91 10.91 -7.40
CA TYR A 82 -6.49 11.08 -7.10
C TYR A 82 -6.19 12.44 -6.46
N LEU A 83 -6.70 13.55 -7.02
CA LEU A 83 -6.49 14.87 -6.45
C LEU A 83 -7.13 15.03 -5.07
N ALA A 84 -8.35 14.51 -4.88
CA ALA A 84 -9.03 14.55 -3.59
C ALA A 84 -8.24 13.78 -2.52
N THR A 85 -7.77 12.57 -2.81
CA THR A 85 -6.99 11.76 -1.87
C THR A 85 -5.60 12.37 -1.58
N CYS A 86 -4.97 13.04 -2.56
CA CYS A 86 -3.77 13.82 -2.31
C CYS A 86 -4.02 15.01 -1.36
N ALA A 87 -5.18 15.67 -1.47
CA ALA A 87 -5.55 16.77 -0.58
C ALA A 87 -5.86 16.32 0.85
N ASN A 88 -6.12 15.03 1.06
CA ASN A 88 -6.39 14.42 2.37
C ASN A 88 -5.13 13.83 3.04
N HIS A 89 -3.93 14.28 2.67
CA HIS A 89 -2.72 13.77 3.29
C HIS A 89 -2.70 14.06 4.81
N TRP A 90 -2.35 13.04 5.58
CA TRP A 90 -2.18 13.08 7.03
C TRP A 90 -1.08 12.08 7.45
N MET A 91 -0.59 12.20 8.67
CA MET A 91 0.33 11.23 9.27
C MET A 91 -0.13 10.84 10.68
N PRO A 92 -0.07 9.55 11.08
CA PRO A 92 -0.59 9.11 12.37
C PRO A 92 0.04 9.79 13.58
N GLN A 93 1.34 10.12 13.50
CA GLN A 93 2.08 10.80 14.55
C GLN A 93 1.58 12.22 14.85
N GLU A 94 0.82 12.83 13.94
CA GLU A 94 0.23 14.16 14.15
C GLU A 94 -0.90 14.12 15.18
N VAL A 95 -1.46 12.94 15.45
CA VAL A 95 -2.52 12.74 16.44
C VAL A 95 -1.94 12.39 17.82
N ALA A 96 -2.34 13.15 18.84
CA ALA A 96 -1.82 13.01 20.19
C ALA A 96 -2.45 11.82 20.95
N MET A 97 -1.64 10.84 21.34
CA MET A 97 -2.10 9.62 22.04
C MET A 97 -2.09 9.71 23.58
N ALA A 98 -1.65 10.82 24.18
CA ALA A 98 -1.43 10.92 25.63
C ALA A 98 -2.68 10.61 26.49
N ARG A 99 -3.87 11.04 26.04
CA ARG A 99 -5.14 10.77 26.74
C ARG A 99 -5.53 9.29 26.66
N ASP A 100 -5.34 8.69 25.51
CA ASP A 100 -5.63 7.28 25.26
C ASP A 100 -4.69 6.39 26.07
N ILE A 101 -3.40 6.74 26.17
CA ILE A 101 -2.42 6.06 27.01
C ILE A 101 -2.83 6.13 28.49
N ALA A 102 -3.22 7.30 28.98
CA ALA A 102 -3.66 7.46 30.36
C ALA A 102 -4.93 6.64 30.65
N LEU A 103 -5.91 6.70 29.75
CA LEU A 103 -7.16 5.93 29.84
C LEU A 103 -6.90 4.42 29.81
N TRP A 104 -6.01 3.96 28.94
CA TRP A 104 -5.68 2.54 28.79
C TRP A 104 -4.94 2.00 30.02
N LYS A 105 -4.10 2.81 30.67
CA LYS A 105 -3.37 2.42 31.89
C LYS A 105 -4.24 2.46 33.16
N ASP A 106 -5.31 3.24 33.17
CA ASP A 106 -6.24 3.29 34.30
C ASP A 106 -7.04 1.96 34.37
N PRO A 107 -6.97 1.19 35.48
CA PRO A 107 -7.77 -0.01 35.67
C PRO A 107 -9.28 0.21 35.59
N ASN A 108 -9.75 1.44 35.83
CA ASN A 108 -11.17 1.82 35.74
C ASN A 108 -11.50 2.63 34.48
N GLY A 109 -10.52 2.87 33.60
CA GLY A 109 -10.71 3.71 32.41
C GLY A 109 -11.59 3.05 31.34
N LEU A 110 -11.41 1.75 31.14
CA LEU A 110 -12.17 0.92 30.21
C LEU A 110 -12.59 -0.38 30.87
N THR A 111 -13.78 -0.85 30.54
CA THR A 111 -14.21 -2.21 30.92
C THR A 111 -13.45 -3.26 30.11
N GLU A 112 -13.45 -4.51 30.57
CA GLU A 112 -12.84 -5.62 29.83
C GLU A 112 -13.47 -5.82 28.44
N ASP A 113 -14.77 -5.60 28.30
CA ASP A 113 -15.45 -5.70 27.01
C ASP A 113 -15.05 -4.54 26.07
N GLU A 114 -14.86 -3.33 26.59
CA GLU A 114 -14.34 -2.21 25.80
C GLU A 114 -12.91 -2.46 25.33
N ARG A 115 -12.05 -2.97 26.22
CA ARG A 115 -10.67 -3.37 25.87
C ARG A 115 -10.67 -4.47 24.82
N ARG A 116 -11.56 -5.47 24.96
CA ARG A 116 -11.72 -6.54 23.97
C ARG A 116 -12.11 -5.98 22.60
N ILE A 117 -13.07 -5.05 22.54
CA ILE A 117 -13.45 -4.39 21.29
C ILE A 117 -12.24 -3.73 20.64
N VAL A 118 -11.48 -2.91 21.39
CA VAL A 118 -10.29 -2.23 20.86
C VAL A 118 -9.27 -3.24 20.32
N LYS A 119 -8.90 -4.27 21.10
CA LYS A 119 -7.91 -5.27 20.67
C LYS A 119 -8.36 -6.08 19.45
N ARG A 120 -9.63 -6.49 19.39
CA ARG A 120 -10.18 -7.27 18.27
C ARG A 120 -10.32 -6.44 17.01
N ASN A 121 -10.67 -5.16 17.16
CA ASN A 121 -10.74 -4.22 16.07
C ASN A 121 -9.34 -3.99 15.48
N LEU A 122 -8.37 -3.59 16.31
CA LEU A 122 -6.97 -3.43 15.89
C LEU A 122 -6.43 -4.69 15.24
N GLY A 123 -6.64 -5.87 15.85
CA GLY A 123 -6.16 -7.14 15.32
C GLY A 123 -6.77 -7.54 13.98
N PHE A 124 -7.96 -7.05 13.62
CA PHE A 124 -8.51 -7.22 12.28
C PHE A 124 -7.92 -6.20 11.29
N PHE A 125 -7.85 -4.93 11.67
CA PHE A 125 -7.46 -3.86 10.75
C PHE A 125 -5.97 -3.89 10.36
N VAL A 126 -5.06 -4.28 11.29
CA VAL A 126 -3.62 -4.36 11.00
C VAL A 126 -3.30 -5.28 9.83
N THR A 127 -3.98 -6.42 9.72
CA THR A 127 -3.77 -7.37 8.63
C THR A 127 -4.64 -7.06 7.43
N ALA A 128 -5.87 -6.59 7.65
CA ALA A 128 -6.79 -6.26 6.57
C ALA A 128 -6.21 -5.20 5.62
N ASP A 129 -5.66 -4.09 6.11
CA ASP A 129 -5.13 -3.06 5.20
C ASP A 129 -3.88 -3.51 4.45
N SER A 130 -3.09 -4.42 5.05
CA SER A 130 -2.02 -5.09 4.33
C SER A 130 -2.54 -5.98 3.21
N LEU A 131 -3.64 -6.71 3.43
CA LEU A 131 -4.32 -7.49 2.37
C LEU A 131 -4.88 -6.58 1.27
N ALA A 132 -5.48 -5.44 1.63
CA ALA A 132 -5.98 -4.45 0.68
C ALA A 132 -4.86 -3.88 -0.20
N ALA A 133 -3.76 -3.45 0.41
CA ALA A 133 -2.57 -2.95 -0.30
C ALA A 133 -2.00 -3.99 -1.27
N ASN A 134 -1.84 -5.23 -0.82
CA ASN A 134 -1.34 -6.33 -1.64
C ASN A 134 -2.28 -6.65 -2.81
N ASN A 135 -3.59 -6.68 -2.57
CA ASN A 135 -4.59 -6.88 -3.61
C ASN A 135 -4.54 -5.76 -4.68
N ILE A 136 -4.33 -4.50 -4.27
CA ILE A 136 -4.18 -3.38 -5.19
C ILE A 136 -2.91 -3.56 -6.04
N VAL A 137 -1.75 -3.70 -5.39
CA VAL A 137 -0.44 -3.63 -6.05
C VAL A 137 -0.14 -4.89 -6.87
N LEU A 138 -0.43 -6.07 -6.34
CA LEU A 138 -0.05 -7.36 -6.95
C LEU A 138 -1.14 -7.94 -7.84
N GLY A 139 -2.41 -7.61 -7.56
CA GLY A 139 -3.57 -8.10 -8.31
C GLY A 139 -4.13 -7.05 -9.26
N THR A 140 -4.83 -6.06 -8.70
CA THR A 140 -5.67 -5.12 -9.44
C THR A 140 -4.89 -4.26 -10.44
N TYR A 141 -3.79 -3.65 -10.00
CA TYR A 141 -3.04 -2.66 -10.80
C TYR A 141 -2.61 -3.18 -12.17
N ARG A 142 -2.23 -4.47 -12.23
CA ARG A 142 -1.73 -5.09 -13.47
C ARG A 142 -2.81 -5.21 -14.55
N HIS A 143 -4.07 -5.40 -14.14
CA HIS A 143 -5.21 -5.61 -15.04
C HIS A 143 -5.89 -4.31 -15.45
N ILE A 144 -5.70 -3.24 -14.68
CA ILE A 144 -6.16 -1.90 -15.06
C ILE A 144 -5.22 -1.33 -16.12
N THR A 145 -5.75 -1.06 -17.31
CA THR A 145 -5.04 -0.56 -18.50
C THR A 145 -5.29 0.92 -18.79
N ALA A 146 -5.86 1.66 -17.84
CA ALA A 146 -6.06 3.11 -17.92
C ALA A 146 -5.07 3.84 -16.99
N PRO A 147 -4.21 4.75 -17.51
CA PRO A 147 -3.15 5.36 -16.70
C PRO A 147 -3.68 6.27 -15.59
N GLU A 148 -4.75 7.03 -15.84
CA GLU A 148 -5.37 7.87 -14.80
C GLU A 148 -5.99 7.05 -13.65
N CYS A 149 -6.50 5.85 -13.93
CA CYS A 149 -6.96 4.92 -12.90
C CYS A 149 -5.79 4.32 -12.12
N ARG A 150 -4.70 3.95 -12.82
CA ARG A 150 -3.46 3.51 -12.18
C ARG A 150 -2.89 4.58 -11.25
N GLN A 151 -2.90 5.85 -11.65
CA GLN A 151 -2.43 6.94 -10.79
C GLN A 151 -3.23 7.02 -9.49
N PHE A 152 -4.56 6.86 -9.55
CA PHE A 152 -5.39 6.78 -8.35
C PHE A 152 -5.06 5.56 -7.49
N LEU A 153 -4.92 4.36 -8.09
CA LEU A 153 -4.56 3.15 -7.35
C LEU A 153 -3.21 3.25 -6.62
N LEU A 154 -2.23 3.97 -7.20
CA LEU A 154 -0.96 4.23 -6.49
C LEU A 154 -1.17 5.07 -5.23
N ARG A 155 -2.06 6.07 -5.30
CA ARG A 155 -2.39 6.87 -4.12
C ARG A 155 -3.19 6.05 -3.10
N GLN A 156 -4.16 5.24 -3.54
CA GLN A 156 -4.91 4.36 -2.64
C GLN A 156 -3.98 3.37 -1.92
N ALA A 157 -3.09 2.68 -2.63
CA ALA A 157 -2.12 1.77 -2.02
C ALA A 157 -1.19 2.47 -1.01
N PHE A 158 -0.87 3.74 -1.24
CA PHE A 158 -0.12 4.53 -0.27
C PHE A 158 -0.94 4.87 0.98
N GLU A 159 -2.23 5.18 0.85
CA GLU A 159 -3.12 5.36 2.02
C GLU A 159 -3.21 4.08 2.86
N GLU A 160 -3.30 2.90 2.24
CA GLU A 160 -3.31 1.64 3.02
C GLU A 160 -2.03 1.44 3.86
N ALA A 161 -0.90 1.94 3.37
CA ALA A 161 0.34 1.95 4.13
C ALA A 161 0.28 2.96 5.30
N ILE A 162 -0.35 4.12 5.12
CA ILE A 162 -0.62 5.07 6.20
C ILE A 162 -1.56 4.46 7.24
N HIS A 163 -2.62 3.77 6.83
CA HIS A 163 -3.55 3.12 7.77
C HIS A 163 -2.85 2.03 8.60
N THR A 164 -2.06 1.16 7.93
CA THR A 164 -1.24 0.14 8.61
C THR A 164 -0.30 0.78 9.64
N HIS A 165 0.32 1.90 9.28
CA HIS A 165 1.17 2.67 10.17
C HIS A 165 0.37 3.31 11.34
N ALA A 166 -0.86 3.75 11.11
CA ALA A 166 -1.72 4.28 12.16
C ALA A 166 -2.02 3.23 13.23
N TYR A 167 -2.38 2.02 12.81
CA TYR A 167 -2.64 0.93 13.75
C TYR A 167 -1.38 0.52 14.51
N GLN A 168 -0.23 0.44 13.83
CA GLN A 168 1.06 0.19 14.50
C GLN A 168 1.34 1.26 15.56
N TYR A 169 1.16 2.54 15.23
CA TYR A 169 1.38 3.65 16.15
C TYR A 169 0.43 3.60 17.37
N ILE A 170 -0.83 3.20 17.18
CA ILE A 170 -1.78 2.98 18.28
C ILE A 170 -1.30 1.82 19.17
N VAL A 171 -0.95 0.67 18.58
CA VAL A 171 -0.48 -0.53 19.29
C VAL A 171 0.76 -0.22 20.14
N GLU A 172 1.75 0.45 19.55
CA GLU A 172 2.98 0.88 20.24
C GLU A 172 2.67 1.87 21.36
N SER A 173 1.85 2.90 21.08
CA SER A 173 1.49 3.93 22.05
C SER A 173 0.84 3.35 23.30
N LEU A 174 -0.10 2.41 23.12
CA LEU A 174 -0.83 1.77 24.22
C LEU A 174 0.00 0.71 24.96
N GLY A 175 1.17 0.34 24.44
CA GLY A 175 2.02 -0.72 24.99
C GLY A 175 1.35 -2.10 24.89
N LEU A 176 0.63 -2.35 23.80
CA LEU A 176 0.06 -3.66 23.49
C LEU A 176 1.14 -4.63 23.00
N ASP A 177 0.90 -5.93 23.15
CA ASP A 177 1.76 -6.95 22.54
C ASP A 177 1.53 -6.96 21.03
N GLU A 178 2.52 -6.48 20.28
CA GLU A 178 2.49 -6.44 18.81
C GLU A 178 2.29 -7.83 18.21
N ALA A 179 2.91 -8.87 18.78
CA ALA A 179 2.77 -10.23 18.27
C ALA A 179 1.33 -10.73 18.46
N GLU A 180 0.71 -10.44 19.59
CA GLU A 180 -0.70 -10.79 19.84
C GLU A 180 -1.63 -10.08 18.83
N ILE A 181 -1.46 -8.77 18.65
CA ILE A 181 -2.36 -7.98 17.80
C ILE A 181 -2.18 -8.34 16.32
N PHE A 182 -0.95 -8.42 15.81
CA PHE A 182 -0.68 -8.72 14.41
C PHE A 182 -0.92 -10.19 14.04
N ASN A 183 -0.90 -11.11 15.01
CA ASN A 183 -1.25 -12.52 14.80
C ASN A 183 -2.73 -12.84 15.05
N ALA A 184 -3.55 -11.84 15.38
CA ALA A 184 -4.96 -12.03 15.72
C ALA A 184 -5.76 -12.72 14.60
N TYR A 185 -5.41 -12.50 13.33
CA TYR A 185 -6.03 -13.17 12.19
C TYR A 185 -5.79 -14.69 12.14
N HIS A 186 -4.79 -15.22 12.86
CA HIS A 186 -4.59 -16.66 13.02
C HIS A 186 -5.23 -17.22 14.30
N GLU A 187 -5.23 -16.42 15.37
CA GLU A 187 -5.64 -16.86 16.71
C GLU A 187 -7.12 -16.66 16.99
N ILE A 188 -7.75 -15.70 16.31
CA ILE A 188 -9.16 -15.33 16.53
C ILE A 188 -10.00 -15.84 15.36
N GLU A 189 -10.83 -16.84 15.65
CA GLU A 189 -11.74 -17.47 14.68
C GLU A 189 -12.55 -16.45 13.86
N SER A 190 -13.25 -15.51 14.51
CA SER A 190 -14.08 -14.53 13.81
C SER A 190 -13.30 -13.54 12.91
N ILE A 191 -12.00 -13.35 13.16
CA ILE A 191 -11.13 -12.52 12.31
C ILE A 191 -10.63 -13.39 11.16
N ARG A 192 -10.13 -14.58 11.48
CA ARG A 192 -9.65 -15.57 10.51
C ARG A 192 -10.70 -15.90 9.45
N ASP A 193 -11.94 -16.17 9.85
CA ASP A 193 -13.01 -16.56 8.94
C ASP A 193 -13.33 -15.46 7.92
N LYS A 194 -13.18 -14.18 8.32
CA LYS A 194 -13.33 -13.04 7.39
C LYS A 194 -12.17 -12.98 6.41
N ASP A 195 -10.95 -13.21 6.86
CA ASP A 195 -9.77 -13.17 6.00
C ASP A 195 -9.75 -14.37 5.04
N GLU A 196 -10.06 -15.58 5.52
CA GLU A 196 -10.21 -16.80 4.71
C GLU A 196 -11.31 -16.68 3.64
N PHE A 197 -12.37 -15.91 3.92
CA PHE A 197 -13.37 -15.58 2.91
C PHE A 197 -12.78 -14.71 1.78
N LEU A 198 -11.86 -13.79 2.08
CA LEU A 198 -11.28 -12.85 1.11
C LEU A 198 -10.18 -13.49 0.24
N ILE A 199 -9.37 -14.38 0.83
CA ILE A 199 -8.17 -14.97 0.20
C ILE A 199 -8.41 -15.54 -1.21
N PRO A 200 -9.47 -16.34 -1.48
CA PRO A 200 -9.68 -16.92 -2.82
C PRO A 200 -9.82 -15.88 -3.94
N PHE A 201 -10.36 -14.70 -3.61
CA PHE A 201 -10.54 -13.61 -4.57
C PHE A 201 -9.20 -12.93 -4.87
N ILE A 202 -8.37 -12.73 -3.84
CA ILE A 202 -6.99 -12.23 -3.97
C ILE A 202 -6.17 -13.17 -4.84
N ASP A 203 -6.13 -14.45 -4.46
CA ASP A 203 -5.27 -15.46 -5.10
C ASP A 203 -5.57 -15.57 -6.59
N THR A 204 -6.86 -15.50 -6.95
CA THR A 204 -7.31 -15.54 -8.34
C THR A 204 -6.66 -14.43 -9.18
N ILE A 205 -6.67 -13.18 -8.69
CA ILE A 205 -6.14 -12.06 -9.47
C ILE A 205 -4.65 -11.82 -9.27
N MET A 206 -4.05 -12.37 -8.20
CA MET A 206 -2.61 -12.34 -7.94
C MET A 206 -1.84 -13.43 -8.70
N ASP A 207 -2.47 -14.54 -9.08
CA ASP A 207 -1.84 -15.59 -9.90
C ASP A 207 -1.17 -15.00 -11.15
N PRO A 208 0.17 -15.06 -11.33
CA PRO A 208 0.86 -14.52 -12.49
C PRO A 208 0.40 -15.10 -13.83
N SER A 209 -0.32 -16.22 -13.85
CA SER A 209 -0.91 -16.84 -15.03
C SER A 209 -2.26 -16.24 -15.43
N PHE A 210 -2.99 -15.62 -14.49
CA PHE A 210 -4.33 -15.08 -14.74
C PHE A 210 -4.30 -13.88 -15.69
N ARG A 211 -5.16 -13.91 -16.72
CA ARG A 211 -5.27 -12.90 -17.79
C ARG A 211 -6.74 -12.56 -18.02
N THR A 212 -7.03 -11.27 -18.09
CA THR A 212 -8.30 -10.74 -18.58
C THR A 212 -8.40 -10.88 -20.11
N GLY A 213 -9.61 -10.73 -20.67
CA GLY A 213 -9.85 -10.75 -22.12
C GLY A 213 -10.90 -11.75 -22.60
N THR A 214 -11.41 -12.60 -21.72
CA THR A 214 -12.66 -13.36 -21.94
C THR A 214 -13.71 -12.89 -20.94
N PRO A 215 -15.02 -13.01 -21.24
CA PRO A 215 -16.06 -12.65 -20.30
C PRO A 215 -15.90 -13.31 -18.92
N GLU A 216 -15.51 -14.57 -18.88
CA GLU A 216 -15.34 -15.33 -17.64
C GLU A 216 -14.17 -14.80 -16.80
N ALA A 217 -13.05 -14.49 -17.44
CA ALA A 217 -11.89 -13.93 -16.74
C ALA A 217 -12.15 -12.49 -16.28
N ASP A 218 -12.81 -11.69 -17.11
CA ASP A 218 -13.19 -10.31 -16.77
C ASP A 218 -14.20 -10.31 -15.59
N CYS A 219 -15.12 -11.28 -15.53
CA CYS A 219 -16.01 -11.49 -14.40
C CYS A 219 -15.26 -11.84 -13.12
N LYS A 220 -14.25 -12.72 -13.16
CA LYS A 220 -13.43 -13.05 -11.97
C LYS A 220 -12.70 -11.84 -11.42
N LEU A 221 -12.15 -10.98 -12.30
CA LEU A 221 -11.56 -9.71 -11.87
C LEU A 221 -12.62 -8.82 -11.21
N LEU A 222 -13.79 -8.69 -11.82
CA LEU A 222 -14.88 -7.89 -11.27
C LEU A 222 -15.36 -8.39 -9.90
N GLU A 223 -15.51 -9.70 -9.73
CA GLU A 223 -15.85 -10.33 -8.45
C GLU A 223 -14.83 -9.95 -7.37
N SER A 224 -13.53 -10.08 -7.68
CA SER A 224 -12.48 -9.67 -6.74
C SER A 224 -12.55 -8.18 -6.40
N LEU A 225 -12.82 -7.30 -7.37
CA LEU A 225 -12.97 -5.87 -7.11
C LEU A 225 -14.18 -5.57 -6.23
N ILE A 226 -15.31 -6.25 -6.42
CA ILE A 226 -16.51 -6.08 -5.61
C ILE A 226 -16.26 -6.57 -4.17
N VAL A 227 -15.63 -7.73 -4.00
CA VAL A 227 -15.34 -8.27 -2.68
C VAL A 227 -14.43 -7.34 -1.88
N PHE A 228 -13.38 -6.78 -2.50
CA PHE A 228 -12.50 -5.84 -1.82
C PHE A 228 -13.17 -4.48 -1.57
N ALA A 229 -13.60 -3.81 -2.64
CA ALA A 229 -14.09 -2.44 -2.50
C ALA A 229 -15.43 -2.34 -1.76
N CYS A 230 -16.35 -3.31 -1.98
CA CYS A 230 -17.70 -3.22 -1.42
C CYS A 230 -17.90 -4.03 -0.13
N LEU A 231 -17.27 -5.20 0.01
CA LEU A 231 -17.45 -6.03 1.20
C LEU A 231 -16.38 -5.75 2.26
N MET A 232 -15.10 -5.79 1.89
CA MET A 232 -14.03 -5.54 2.84
C MET A 232 -13.99 -4.06 3.26
N GLU A 233 -13.68 -3.16 2.32
CA GLU A 233 -13.61 -1.72 2.58
C GLU A 233 -15.01 -1.12 2.85
N GLY A 234 -16.00 -1.52 2.06
CA GLY A 234 -17.34 -0.92 2.10
C GLY A 234 -18.27 -1.43 3.22
N LEU A 235 -17.99 -2.58 3.84
CA LEU A 235 -18.83 -3.16 4.89
C LEU A 235 -18.04 -3.54 6.14
N PHE A 236 -17.01 -4.37 6.03
CA PHE A 236 -16.26 -4.82 7.21
C PHE A 236 -15.59 -3.66 7.93
N PHE A 237 -14.98 -2.74 7.18
CA PHE A 237 -14.32 -1.57 7.76
C PHE A 237 -15.34 -0.63 8.40
N TYR A 238 -16.45 -0.33 7.72
CA TYR A 238 -17.50 0.53 8.30
C TYR A 238 -18.09 -0.01 9.62
N VAL A 239 -18.25 -1.32 9.76
CA VAL A 239 -18.63 -1.94 11.04
C VAL A 239 -17.54 -1.73 12.09
N GLY A 240 -16.27 -1.89 11.71
CA GLY A 240 -15.13 -1.63 12.58
C GLY A 240 -15.00 -0.17 13.01
N PHE A 241 -15.21 0.78 12.08
CA PHE A 241 -15.19 2.21 12.35
C PHE A 241 -16.26 2.59 13.37
N ALA A 242 -17.48 2.07 13.22
CA ALA A 242 -18.57 2.34 14.14
C ALA A 242 -18.22 1.98 15.60
N GLN A 243 -17.44 0.91 15.83
CA GLN A 243 -17.04 0.48 17.18
C GLN A 243 -16.09 1.48 17.84
N ILE A 244 -15.02 1.88 17.16
CA ILE A 244 -14.01 2.80 17.70
C ILE A 244 -14.57 4.22 17.80
N LEU A 245 -15.32 4.67 16.79
CA LEU A 245 -15.97 5.98 16.82
C LEU A 245 -17.05 6.07 17.90
N ALA A 246 -17.71 4.96 18.26
CA ALA A 246 -18.64 4.93 19.39
C ALA A 246 -17.93 5.15 20.74
N LEU A 247 -16.70 4.65 20.91
CA LEU A 247 -15.87 4.99 22.08
C LEU A 247 -15.47 6.47 22.04
N GLY A 248 -15.04 6.97 20.88
CA GLY A 248 -14.68 8.38 20.67
C GLY A 248 -15.82 9.34 21.05
N ARG A 249 -17.06 9.02 20.65
CA ARG A 249 -18.27 9.79 21.01
C ARG A 249 -18.57 9.80 22.52
N GLN A 250 -18.09 8.81 23.25
CA GLN A 250 -18.16 8.74 24.72
C GLN A 250 -16.93 9.37 25.38
N ASN A 251 -16.11 10.09 24.61
CA ASN A 251 -14.87 10.73 25.06
C ASN A 251 -13.83 9.71 25.59
N LYS A 252 -13.87 8.48 25.07
CA LYS A 252 -12.92 7.39 25.32
C LYS A 252 -12.11 7.11 24.07
N MET A 253 -10.82 6.79 24.22
CA MET A 253 -9.93 6.48 23.09
C MET A 253 -9.98 7.54 21.99
N THR A 254 -9.91 8.82 22.37
CA THR A 254 -10.14 9.94 21.45
C THR A 254 -9.06 10.10 20.39
N GLY A 255 -7.80 9.75 20.71
CA GLY A 255 -6.71 9.78 19.75
C GLY A 255 -6.84 8.67 18.71
N ALA A 256 -7.17 7.44 19.13
CA ALA A 256 -7.49 6.37 18.20
C ALA A 256 -8.73 6.71 17.36
N ALA A 257 -9.79 7.26 17.96
CA ALA A 257 -10.99 7.66 17.24
C ALA A 257 -10.75 8.79 16.23
N GLU A 258 -9.82 9.72 16.49
CA GLU A 258 -9.41 10.75 15.54
C GLU A 258 -8.65 10.13 14.36
N GLN A 259 -7.73 9.20 14.60
CA GLN A 259 -7.05 8.47 13.51
C GLN A 259 -8.02 7.66 12.64
N TYR A 260 -9.12 7.13 13.22
CA TYR A 260 -10.18 6.44 12.47
C TYR A 260 -11.14 7.38 11.72
N GLN A 261 -11.07 8.70 11.93
CA GLN A 261 -11.84 9.68 11.17
C GLN A 261 -11.13 10.11 9.89
N TYR A 262 -9.79 10.08 9.91
CA TYR A 262 -8.97 10.21 8.70
C TYR A 262 -9.14 8.97 7.83
#